data_AF-A0A842VP16-F1
#
_entry.id   AF-A0A842VP16-F1
#
_cell.length_a   1.000
_cell.length_b   1.000
_cell.length_c   1.000
_cell.angle_alpha   90.00
_cell.angle_beta   90.00
_cell.angle_gamma   90.00
#
_symmetry.space_group_name_H-M   'P 1'
#
loop_
_entity.id
_entity.type
_entity.pdbx_description
1 polymer ?
#
loop_
_entity_poly.entity_id
_entity_poly.type
_entity_poly.pdbx_seq_one_letter_code
_entity_poly.pdbx_strand_id
1 'polypeptide(L)'
;MQNEGSSINDFCRYIFDKYEDLHLISEETMAKEFRKFYRLPKIVSLSELYNLCKRLGIKKLEGMDFLTRKLRGFHDRYKKGEYAVYYSNNDWQGAKEHTILHELREIISETFEKIHKGYKKPSNLEFLANEFAAAVLMPQQDFLNAIYETGFDALKIREMFFRSYSSAVLRMASVLYGKQRFIGVLYEKVNPMDHLENNFESKIFGKPQPLETTYVIKKPKIKRGKNNGRILWCMLPRKDRYFEDGSLADECFTQGRSIYRDRVKGFDLFGDDEFSFIARPVIWKSGISKVILIGVPYKDRNLLDKQIQDINPVRSSESFQII
;
A
#
# COMPACT_ATOMS: atom_id res chain seq x y z
N MET A 1 1.75 8.96 -38.74
CA MET A 1 0.65 9.76 -38.17
C MET A 1 0.90 9.95 -36.69
N GLN A 2 1.42 11.10 -36.28
CA GLN A 2 1.50 11.49 -34.87
C GLN A 2 0.12 12.02 -34.48
N ASN A 3 -0.55 11.40 -33.51
CA ASN A 3 -1.84 11.88 -33.03
C ASN A 3 -1.61 13.14 -32.19
N GLU A 4 -2.11 14.29 -32.65
CA GLU A 4 -2.06 15.61 -31.98
C GLU A 4 -2.97 15.72 -30.74
N GLY A 5 -3.27 14.62 -30.04
CA GLY A 5 -4.25 14.58 -28.95
C GLY A 5 -3.81 13.74 -27.75
N SER A 6 -2.61 14.01 -27.21
CA SER A 6 -2.06 13.26 -26.07
C SER A 6 -1.35 14.10 -25.01
N SER A 7 -1.60 15.41 -24.96
CA SER A 7 -1.02 16.28 -23.93
C SER A 7 -1.80 16.17 -22.61
N ILE A 8 -1.20 16.62 -21.51
CA ILE A 8 -1.88 16.70 -20.22
C ILE A 8 -3.11 17.63 -20.27
N ASN A 9 -3.06 18.68 -21.09
CA ASN A 9 -4.19 19.59 -21.30
C ASN A 9 -5.37 18.87 -21.98
N ASP A 10 -5.09 18.00 -22.95
CA ASP A 10 -6.12 17.25 -23.67
C ASP A 10 -6.83 16.27 -22.74
N PHE A 11 -6.08 15.61 -21.86
CA PHE A 11 -6.67 14.76 -20.82
C PHE A 11 -7.52 15.57 -19.83
N CYS A 12 -7.04 16.71 -19.36
CA CYS A 12 -7.82 17.55 -18.44
C CYS A 12 -9.11 18.04 -19.10
N ARG A 13 -9.08 18.46 -20.37
CA ARG A 13 -10.29 18.80 -21.14
C ARG A 13 -11.22 17.60 -21.27
N TYR A 14 -10.69 16.43 -21.65
CA TYR A 14 -11.48 15.20 -21.74
C TYR A 14 -12.19 14.84 -20.43
N ILE A 15 -11.50 14.95 -19.29
CA ILE A 15 -12.11 14.69 -17.99
C ILE A 15 -13.19 15.73 -17.69
N PHE A 16 -12.92 17.00 -17.94
CA PHE A 16 -13.88 18.08 -17.69
C PHE A 16 -15.15 17.93 -18.56
N ASP A 17 -14.99 17.64 -19.85
CA ASP A 17 -16.12 17.45 -20.76
C ASP A 17 -16.97 16.22 -20.41
N LYS A 18 -16.34 15.21 -19.81
CA LYS A 18 -16.99 13.96 -19.42
C LYS A 18 -17.67 14.02 -18.05
N TYR A 19 -17.10 14.80 -17.12
CA TYR A 19 -17.57 14.89 -15.74
C TYR A 19 -17.89 16.34 -15.43
N GLU A 20 -19.19 16.66 -15.35
CA GLU A 20 -19.69 18.02 -15.11
C GLU A 20 -19.13 18.66 -13.83
N ASP A 21 -18.81 17.85 -12.81
CA ASP A 21 -18.20 18.28 -11.55
C ASP A 21 -16.95 17.46 -11.21
N LEU A 22 -15.78 18.11 -11.30
CA LEU A 22 -14.47 17.55 -10.96
C LEU A 22 -14.29 17.27 -9.46
N HIS A 23 -15.17 17.76 -8.59
CA HIS A 23 -15.12 17.45 -7.15
C HIS A 23 -15.76 16.09 -6.83
N LEU A 24 -16.58 15.55 -7.73
CA LEU A 24 -17.27 14.27 -7.54
C LEU A 24 -16.50 13.06 -8.10
N ILE A 25 -15.43 13.30 -8.87
CA ILE A 25 -14.59 12.22 -9.38
C ILE A 25 -13.63 11.72 -8.31
N SER A 26 -13.72 10.43 -8.00
CA SER A 26 -12.73 9.78 -7.14
C SER A 26 -11.41 9.57 -7.88
N GLU A 27 -10.31 9.43 -7.14
CA GLU A 27 -8.99 9.15 -7.72
C GLU A 27 -8.95 7.78 -8.43
N GLU A 28 -9.79 6.82 -8.02
CA GLU A 28 -9.99 5.56 -8.76
C GLU A 28 -10.56 5.78 -10.15
N THR A 29 -11.59 6.63 -10.24
CA THR A 29 -12.22 6.98 -11.51
C THR A 29 -11.24 7.76 -12.37
N MET A 30 -10.54 8.74 -11.80
CA MET A 30 -9.54 9.52 -12.53
C MET A 30 -8.40 8.63 -13.04
N ALA A 31 -7.87 7.72 -12.21
CA ALA A 31 -6.84 6.76 -12.60
C ALA A 31 -7.31 5.82 -13.72
N LYS A 32 -8.55 5.31 -13.65
CA LYS A 32 -9.14 4.47 -14.70
C LYS A 32 -9.23 5.22 -16.03
N GLU A 33 -9.70 6.46 -16.00
CA GLU A 33 -9.79 7.29 -17.20
C GLU A 33 -8.41 7.65 -17.75
N PHE A 34 -7.46 7.97 -16.88
CA PHE A 34 -6.06 8.23 -17.26
C PHE A 34 -5.45 7.02 -17.97
N ARG A 35 -5.60 5.83 -17.41
CA ARG A 35 -5.14 4.57 -18.02
C ARG A 35 -5.78 4.34 -19.39
N LYS A 36 -7.10 4.56 -19.50
CA LYS A 36 -7.84 4.40 -20.75
C LYS A 36 -7.40 5.40 -21.82
N PHE A 37 -7.32 6.67 -21.46
CA PHE A 37 -6.97 7.77 -22.36
C PHE A 37 -5.57 7.59 -22.94
N TYR A 38 -4.59 7.26 -22.09
CA TYR A 38 -3.20 7.04 -22.50
C TYR A 38 -2.87 5.60 -22.91
N ARG A 39 -3.87 4.70 -22.94
CA ARG A 39 -3.74 3.29 -23.31
C ARG A 39 -2.61 2.58 -22.57
N LEU A 40 -2.54 2.79 -21.25
CA LEU A 40 -1.48 2.23 -20.44
C LEU A 40 -1.59 0.70 -20.36
N PRO A 41 -0.46 -0.03 -20.40
CA PRO A 41 -0.47 -1.48 -20.26
C PRO A 41 -0.96 -1.90 -18.87
N LYS A 42 -1.36 -3.17 -18.73
CA LYS A 42 -1.84 -3.73 -17.45
C LYS A 42 -0.86 -3.49 -16.31
N ILE A 43 0.41 -3.80 -16.54
CA ILE A 43 1.52 -3.48 -15.62
C ILE A 43 2.32 -2.35 -16.25
N VAL A 44 2.37 -1.20 -15.55
CA VAL A 44 3.10 -0.03 -16.00
C VAL A 44 4.53 -0.13 -15.48
N SER A 45 5.50 0.00 -16.39
CA SER A 45 6.92 0.04 -16.08
C SER A 45 7.46 1.47 -16.08
N LEU A 46 8.64 1.66 -15.50
CA LEU A 46 9.34 2.95 -15.55
C LEU A 46 9.54 3.45 -16.98
N SER A 47 9.94 2.58 -17.92
CA SER A 47 10.12 2.96 -19.34
C SER A 47 8.82 3.44 -19.98
N GLU A 48 7.69 2.82 -19.65
CA GLU A 48 6.37 3.27 -20.11
C GLU A 48 6.00 4.64 -19.54
N LEU A 49 6.32 4.91 -18.27
CA LEU A 49 6.14 6.24 -17.67
C LEU A 49 7.03 7.30 -18.31
N TYR A 50 8.27 6.96 -18.67
CA TYR A 50 9.15 7.85 -19.43
C TYR A 50 8.53 8.26 -20.77
N ASN A 51 8.04 7.28 -21.53
CA ASN A 51 7.38 7.52 -22.81
C ASN A 51 6.09 8.33 -22.63
N LEU A 52 5.33 8.04 -21.58
CA LEU A 52 4.12 8.79 -21.22
C LEU A 52 4.46 10.25 -20.91
N CYS A 53 5.39 10.52 -20.01
CA CYS A 53 5.81 11.88 -19.63
C CYS A 53 6.24 12.69 -20.86
N LYS A 54 6.98 12.09 -21.79
CA LYS A 54 7.34 12.74 -23.06
C LYS A 54 6.12 13.11 -23.89
N ARG A 55 5.11 12.22 -24.01
CA ARG A 55 3.85 12.51 -24.72
C ARG A 55 3.02 13.60 -24.03
N LEU A 56 3.06 13.65 -22.70
CA LEU A 56 2.38 14.66 -21.89
C LEU A 56 2.98 16.06 -22.04
N GLY A 57 4.17 16.19 -22.64
CA GLY A 57 4.91 17.44 -22.72
C GLY A 57 5.75 17.74 -21.47
N ILE A 58 6.03 16.74 -20.64
CA ILE A 58 7.01 16.88 -19.55
C ILE A 58 8.39 16.97 -20.17
N LYS A 59 9.03 18.12 -20.00
CA LYS A 59 10.30 18.47 -20.66
C LYS A 59 11.48 17.69 -20.10
N LYS A 60 11.47 17.45 -18.80
CA LYS A 60 12.55 16.75 -18.09
C LYS A 60 11.95 15.74 -17.14
N LEU A 61 12.42 14.49 -17.22
CA LEU A 61 12.14 13.46 -16.24
C LEU A 61 13.49 12.88 -15.80
N GLU A 62 13.93 13.24 -14.61
CA GLU A 62 15.31 12.99 -14.16
C GLU A 62 15.35 12.42 -12.75
N GLY A 63 16.17 11.41 -12.56
CA GLY A 63 16.48 10.93 -11.24
C GLY A 63 17.60 11.75 -10.59
N MET A 64 17.42 12.13 -9.32
CA MET A 64 18.34 12.96 -8.55
C MET A 64 18.79 12.25 -7.27
N ASP A 65 20.00 12.57 -6.83
CA ASP A 65 20.47 12.19 -5.50
C ASP A 65 20.04 13.25 -4.49
N PHE A 66 18.93 12.99 -3.81
CA PHE A 66 18.45 13.86 -2.75
C PHE A 66 19.34 13.75 -1.52
N LEU A 67 19.88 14.88 -1.07
CA LEU A 67 20.71 14.97 0.14
C LEU A 67 19.93 14.65 1.41
N THR A 68 18.60 14.80 1.40
CA THR A 68 17.72 14.47 2.54
C THR A 68 16.76 13.34 2.17
N ARG A 69 16.62 12.34 3.05
CA ARG A 69 15.71 11.19 2.85
C ARG A 69 14.22 11.56 2.84
N LYS A 70 13.87 12.80 3.22
CA LYS A 70 12.49 13.26 3.32
C LYS A 70 11.89 13.60 1.96
N LEU A 71 12.70 14.09 1.01
CA LEU A 71 12.25 14.38 -0.34
C LEU A 71 12.48 13.16 -1.24
N ARG A 72 11.41 12.61 -1.81
CA ARG A 72 11.49 11.46 -2.73
C ARG A 72 11.29 11.85 -4.19
N GLY A 73 10.66 12.99 -4.43
CA GLY A 73 10.46 13.60 -5.73
C GLY A 73 9.79 14.95 -5.57
N PHE A 74 9.73 15.67 -6.68
CA PHE A 74 8.99 16.91 -6.84
C PHE A 74 8.85 17.21 -8.34
N HIS A 75 7.93 18.08 -8.69
CA HIS A 75 7.88 18.70 -10.00
C HIS A 75 8.22 20.19 -9.92
N ASP A 76 8.77 20.72 -11.02
CA ASP A 76 9.05 22.13 -11.20
C ASP A 76 8.40 22.62 -12.50
N ARG A 77 8.12 23.91 -12.56
CA ARG A 77 7.49 24.57 -13.71
C ARG A 77 8.38 25.67 -14.24
N TYR A 78 8.87 25.49 -15.47
CA TYR A 78 9.67 26.52 -16.15
C TYR A 78 8.81 27.71 -16.58
N LYS A 79 9.47 28.86 -16.85
CA LYS A 79 8.83 30.13 -17.25
C LYS A 79 7.87 30.02 -18.45
N LYS A 80 8.05 29.04 -19.33
CA LYS A 80 7.16 28.78 -20.49
C LYS A 80 5.95 27.89 -20.18
N GLY A 81 5.75 27.54 -18.91
CA GLY A 81 4.69 26.65 -18.46
C GLY A 81 4.99 25.16 -18.62
N GLU A 82 6.20 24.81 -19.06
CA GLU A 82 6.69 23.44 -19.23
C GLU A 82 7.02 22.82 -17.86
N TYR A 83 6.74 21.53 -17.69
CA TYR A 83 7.00 20.82 -16.44
C TYR A 83 8.29 19.99 -16.50
N ALA A 84 8.99 19.92 -15.37
CA ALA A 84 10.00 18.93 -15.07
C ALA A 84 9.54 18.08 -13.88
N VAL A 85 9.83 16.79 -13.91
CA VAL A 85 9.58 15.86 -12.81
C VAL A 85 10.91 15.25 -12.38
N TYR A 86 11.16 15.30 -11.07
CA TYR A 86 12.36 14.77 -10.45
C TYR A 86 12.00 13.68 -9.45
N TYR A 87 12.77 12.60 -9.42
CA TYR A 87 12.55 11.48 -8.50
C TYR A 87 13.88 10.97 -7.91
N SER A 88 13.84 10.23 -6.80
CA SER A 88 15.05 9.74 -6.13
C SER A 88 15.74 8.64 -6.95
N ASN A 89 17.02 8.83 -7.29
CA ASN A 89 17.81 7.79 -7.99
C ASN A 89 18.06 6.55 -7.12
N ASN A 90 18.09 6.73 -5.81
CA ASN A 90 18.37 5.67 -4.85
C ASN A 90 17.14 4.82 -4.52
N ASP A 91 15.95 5.23 -4.99
CA ASP A 91 14.72 4.48 -4.77
C ASP A 91 14.68 3.24 -5.66
N TRP A 92 14.08 2.17 -5.12
CA TRP A 92 13.77 0.99 -5.92
C TRP A 92 12.71 1.35 -6.98
N GLN A 93 12.68 0.59 -8.09
CA GLN A 93 11.96 0.99 -9.30
C GLN A 93 10.48 1.36 -9.10
N GLY A 94 9.69 0.56 -8.39
CA GLY A 94 8.27 0.86 -8.22
C GLY A 94 7.99 2.02 -7.25
N ALA A 95 8.95 2.41 -6.40
CA ALA A 95 8.84 3.69 -5.68
C ALA A 95 9.03 4.87 -6.65
N LYS A 96 9.99 4.79 -7.58
CA LYS A 96 10.15 5.78 -8.65
C LYS A 96 8.89 5.91 -9.50
N GLU A 97 8.33 4.77 -9.92
CA GLU A 97 7.07 4.74 -10.69
C GLU A 97 5.91 5.40 -9.94
N HIS A 98 5.80 5.16 -8.63
CA HIS A 98 4.78 5.77 -7.78
C HIS A 98 4.99 7.29 -7.67
N THR A 99 6.21 7.73 -7.35
CA THR A 99 6.55 9.16 -7.27
C THR A 99 6.25 9.88 -8.58
N ILE A 100 6.62 9.33 -9.73
CA ILE A 100 6.34 9.97 -11.02
C ILE A 100 4.83 10.17 -11.21
N LEU A 101 4.01 9.16 -10.91
CA LEU A 101 2.55 9.28 -11.04
C LEU A 101 1.93 10.20 -10.00
N HIS A 102 2.51 10.27 -8.80
CA HIS A 102 2.14 11.24 -7.77
C HIS A 102 2.33 12.66 -8.33
N GLU A 103 3.54 12.99 -8.80
CA GLU A 103 3.84 14.30 -9.38
C GLU A 103 2.94 14.61 -10.58
N LEU A 104 2.68 13.62 -11.45
CA LEU A 104 1.76 13.80 -12.57
C LEU A 104 0.34 14.15 -12.11
N ARG A 105 -0.14 13.58 -10.99
CA ARG A 105 -1.45 13.94 -10.45
C ARG A 105 -1.49 15.38 -9.94
N GLU A 106 -0.40 15.84 -9.34
CA GLU A 106 -0.29 17.23 -8.92
C GLU A 106 -0.31 18.19 -10.12
N ILE A 107 0.45 17.87 -11.17
CA ILE A 107 0.47 18.60 -12.43
C ILE A 107 -0.93 18.62 -13.07
N ILE A 108 -1.66 17.50 -13.05
CA ILE A 108 -3.06 17.44 -13.50
C ILE A 108 -3.92 18.45 -12.69
N SER A 109 -3.76 18.52 -11.36
CA SER A 109 -4.50 19.48 -10.53
C SER A 109 -4.17 20.93 -10.89
N GLU A 110 -2.90 21.27 -11.08
CA GLU A 110 -2.50 22.62 -11.50
C GLU A 110 -3.00 22.95 -12.90
N THR A 111 -3.11 21.95 -13.77
CA THR A 111 -3.62 22.11 -15.13
C THR A 111 -5.12 22.42 -15.10
N PHE A 112 -5.89 21.69 -14.28
CA PHE A 112 -7.32 22.00 -14.06
C PHE A 112 -7.53 23.44 -13.59
N GLU A 113 -6.75 23.91 -12.60
CA GLU A 113 -6.85 25.27 -12.07
C GLU A 113 -6.63 26.35 -13.14
N LYS A 114 -5.77 26.08 -14.14
CA LYS A 114 -5.50 27.02 -15.23
C LYS A 114 -6.61 27.03 -16.29
N ILE A 115 -7.13 25.86 -16.65
CA ILE A 115 -8.04 25.74 -17.79
C ILE A 115 -9.51 25.92 -17.39
N HIS A 116 -9.86 25.70 -16.13
CA HIS A 116 -11.25 25.75 -15.66
C HIS A 116 -11.44 26.79 -14.55
N LYS A 117 -12.10 27.91 -14.91
CA LYS A 117 -12.48 28.97 -13.97
C LYS A 117 -13.47 28.42 -12.94
N GLY A 118 -12.99 28.17 -11.72
CA GLY A 118 -13.81 27.68 -10.61
C GLY A 118 -13.22 26.43 -9.95
N TYR A 119 -12.34 25.70 -10.63
CA TYR A 119 -11.63 24.60 -9.99
C TYR A 119 -10.67 25.15 -8.93
N LYS A 120 -10.75 24.59 -7.72
CA LYS A 120 -9.81 24.87 -6.63
C LYS A 120 -9.04 23.61 -6.30
N LYS A 121 -7.71 23.73 -6.24
CA LYS A 121 -6.81 22.65 -5.82
C LYS A 121 -7.27 22.10 -4.44
N PRO A 122 -7.46 20.78 -4.29
CA PRO A 122 -7.83 20.18 -3.01
C PRO A 122 -6.76 20.43 -1.93
N SER A 123 -7.19 20.70 -0.70
CA SER A 123 -6.28 20.88 0.44
C SER A 123 -5.53 19.60 0.84
N ASN A 124 -6.07 18.43 0.47
CA ASN A 124 -5.50 17.11 0.69
C ASN A 124 -4.84 16.52 -0.57
N LEU A 125 -4.34 17.35 -1.49
CA LEU A 125 -3.80 16.89 -2.78
C LEU A 125 -2.71 15.82 -2.62
N GLU A 126 -1.81 15.95 -1.65
CA GLU A 126 -0.77 14.94 -1.34
C GLU A 126 -1.37 13.54 -1.16
N PHE A 127 -2.46 13.44 -0.39
CA PHE A 127 -3.16 12.18 -0.17
C PHE A 127 -3.81 11.66 -1.45
N LEU A 128 -4.48 12.54 -2.20
CA LEU A 128 -5.14 12.20 -3.46
C LEU A 128 -4.13 11.76 -4.54
N ALA A 129 -2.96 12.40 -4.60
CA ALA A 129 -1.87 12.03 -5.50
C ALA A 129 -1.31 10.64 -5.20
N ASN A 130 -1.17 10.29 -3.91
CA ASN A 130 -0.82 8.94 -3.50
C ASN A 130 -1.90 7.90 -3.86
N GLU A 131 -3.19 8.24 -3.67
CA GLU A 131 -4.30 7.36 -4.08
C GLU A 131 -4.35 7.17 -5.60
N PHE A 132 -4.21 8.24 -6.37
CA PHE A 132 -4.13 8.21 -7.83
C PHE A 132 -2.99 7.33 -8.31
N ALA A 133 -1.77 7.57 -7.81
CA ALA A 133 -0.60 6.80 -8.21
C ALA A 133 -0.77 5.31 -7.90
N ALA A 134 -1.31 4.98 -6.73
CA ALA A 134 -1.64 3.59 -6.38
C ALA A 134 -2.70 3.00 -7.33
N ALA A 135 -3.75 3.74 -7.66
CA ALA A 135 -4.84 3.29 -8.53
C ALA A 135 -4.41 3.13 -10.00
N VAL A 136 -3.51 3.98 -10.50
CA VAL A 136 -2.92 3.81 -11.83
C VAL A 136 -2.04 2.57 -11.88
N LEU A 137 -1.20 2.36 -10.85
CA LEU A 137 -0.26 1.24 -10.81
C LEU A 137 -0.88 -0.12 -10.45
N MET A 138 -2.00 -0.11 -9.73
CA MET A 138 -2.75 -1.27 -9.26
C MET A 138 -4.25 -1.06 -9.49
N PRO A 139 -4.73 -1.24 -10.74
CA PRO A 139 -6.12 -0.94 -11.11
C PRO A 139 -7.10 -1.73 -10.26
N GLN A 140 -8.15 -1.07 -9.77
CA GLN A 140 -9.04 -1.62 -8.73
C GLN A 140 -9.54 -3.03 -9.04
N GLN A 141 -10.08 -3.26 -10.24
CA GLN A 141 -10.66 -4.57 -10.60
C GLN A 141 -9.60 -5.64 -10.77
N ASP A 142 -8.48 -5.33 -11.46
CA ASP A 142 -7.37 -6.28 -11.63
C ASP A 142 -6.76 -6.67 -10.29
N PHE A 143 -6.59 -5.69 -9.40
CA PHE A 143 -6.04 -5.90 -8.07
C PHE A 143 -7.00 -6.68 -7.17
N LEU A 144 -8.31 -6.37 -7.23
CA LEU A 144 -9.33 -7.11 -6.50
C LEU A 144 -9.41 -8.57 -6.95
N ASN A 145 -9.34 -8.83 -8.26
CA ASN A 145 -9.28 -10.20 -8.80
C ASN A 145 -8.05 -10.93 -8.25
N ALA A 146 -6.87 -10.29 -8.29
CA ALA A 146 -5.64 -10.87 -7.74
C ALA A 146 -5.73 -11.18 -6.24
N ILE A 147 -6.44 -10.36 -5.45
CA ILE A 147 -6.67 -10.66 -4.02
C ILE A 147 -7.39 -11.99 -3.86
N TYR A 148 -8.49 -12.20 -4.59
CA TYR A 148 -9.27 -13.43 -4.48
C TYR A 148 -8.55 -14.63 -5.11
N GLU A 149 -7.91 -14.46 -6.27
CA GLU A 149 -7.17 -15.51 -6.97
C GLU A 149 -5.98 -16.05 -6.17
N THR A 150 -5.35 -15.20 -5.36
CA THR A 150 -4.20 -15.59 -4.53
C THR A 150 -4.59 -16.02 -3.11
N GLY A 151 -5.87 -15.93 -2.75
CA GLY A 151 -6.33 -16.20 -1.39
C GLY A 151 -5.84 -15.19 -0.36
N PHE A 152 -5.81 -13.90 -0.72
CA PHE A 152 -5.32 -12.79 0.11
C PHE A 152 -3.80 -12.80 0.38
N ASP A 153 -3.03 -13.48 -0.48
CA ASP A 153 -1.59 -13.58 -0.34
C ASP A 153 -0.87 -12.31 -0.83
N ALA A 154 -0.68 -11.36 0.09
CA ALA A 154 -0.01 -10.09 -0.19
C ALA A 154 1.41 -10.23 -0.76
N LEU A 155 2.12 -11.34 -0.47
CA LEU A 155 3.44 -11.58 -1.06
C LEU A 155 3.31 -11.90 -2.55
N LYS A 156 2.38 -12.77 -2.95
CA LYS A 156 2.14 -13.03 -4.39
C LYS A 156 1.61 -11.79 -5.09
N ILE A 157 0.67 -11.07 -4.48
CA ILE A 157 0.09 -9.86 -5.06
C ILE A 157 1.17 -8.80 -5.34
N ARG A 158 2.10 -8.56 -4.41
CA ARG A 158 3.18 -7.59 -4.65
C ARG A 158 4.16 -8.01 -5.75
N GLU A 159 4.28 -9.31 -6.03
CA GLU A 159 5.07 -9.83 -7.13
C GLU A 159 4.34 -9.61 -8.46
N MET A 160 3.05 -9.94 -8.52
CA MET A 160 2.19 -9.74 -9.69
C MET A 160 2.16 -8.29 -10.18
N PHE A 161 2.14 -7.31 -9.26
CA PHE A 161 2.10 -5.89 -9.60
C PHE A 161 3.46 -5.19 -9.50
N PHE A 162 4.51 -5.91 -9.09
CA PHE A 162 5.85 -5.35 -8.85
C PHE A 162 5.84 -4.14 -7.89
N ARG A 163 5.20 -4.31 -6.72
CA ARG A 163 5.02 -3.26 -5.70
C ARG A 163 5.73 -3.58 -4.39
N SER A 164 5.89 -2.57 -3.53
CA SER A 164 6.35 -2.80 -2.16
C SER A 164 5.30 -3.57 -1.37
N TYR A 165 5.73 -4.25 -0.30
CA TYR A 165 4.85 -4.95 0.62
C TYR A 165 3.80 -4.00 1.23
N SER A 166 4.25 -2.82 1.67
CA SER A 166 3.36 -1.80 2.24
C SER A 166 2.34 -1.30 1.22
N SER A 167 2.76 -1.03 -0.01
CA SER A 167 1.87 -0.57 -1.08
C SER A 167 0.80 -1.61 -1.41
N ALA A 168 1.18 -2.89 -1.50
CA ALA A 168 0.22 -3.98 -1.72
C ALA A 168 -0.81 -4.08 -0.58
N VAL A 169 -0.37 -4.10 0.68
CA VAL A 169 -1.27 -4.23 1.85
C VAL A 169 -2.19 -3.01 2.00
N LEU A 170 -1.67 -1.80 1.78
CA LEU A 170 -2.48 -0.57 1.75
C LEU A 170 -3.53 -0.60 0.62
N ARG A 171 -3.13 -1.05 -0.57
CA ARG A 171 -4.02 -1.17 -1.71
C ARG A 171 -5.12 -2.22 -1.47
N MET A 172 -4.78 -3.37 -0.87
CA MET A 172 -5.78 -4.38 -0.48
C MET A 172 -6.86 -3.75 0.38
N ALA A 173 -6.47 -3.02 1.42
CA ALA A 173 -7.43 -2.39 2.30
C ALA A 173 -8.26 -1.30 1.60
N SER A 174 -7.69 -0.56 0.66
CA SER A 174 -8.40 0.43 -0.14
C SER A 174 -9.47 -0.24 -1.02
N VAL A 175 -9.12 -1.25 -1.83
CA VAL A 175 -10.06 -1.87 -2.77
C VAL A 175 -11.12 -2.76 -2.12
N LEU A 176 -10.83 -3.30 -0.93
CA LEU A 176 -11.77 -4.09 -0.13
C LEU A 176 -12.71 -3.22 0.73
N TYR A 177 -12.47 -1.91 0.80
CA TYR A 177 -13.29 -1.01 1.61
C TYR A 177 -14.77 -1.08 1.20
N GLY A 178 -15.65 -1.30 2.17
CA GLY A 178 -17.09 -1.47 1.95
C GLY A 178 -17.49 -2.83 1.35
N LYS A 179 -16.53 -3.69 0.97
CA LYS A 179 -16.79 -4.99 0.32
C LYS A 179 -16.47 -6.17 1.25
N GLN A 180 -15.34 -6.11 1.93
CA GLN A 180 -14.84 -7.19 2.78
C GLN A 180 -14.17 -6.62 4.03
N ARG A 181 -14.46 -7.20 5.19
CA ARG A 181 -13.70 -6.90 6.41
C ARG A 181 -12.32 -7.51 6.28
N PHE A 182 -11.31 -6.72 6.58
CA PHE A 182 -9.92 -7.07 6.36
C PHE A 182 -9.03 -6.44 7.43
N ILE A 183 -8.06 -7.21 7.89
CA ILE A 183 -6.94 -6.76 8.69
C ILE A 183 -5.66 -7.04 7.90
N GLY A 184 -4.82 -6.02 7.76
CA GLY A 184 -3.47 -6.16 7.23
C GLY A 184 -2.47 -5.52 8.18
N VAL A 185 -1.43 -6.25 8.54
CA VAL A 185 -0.33 -5.75 9.38
C VAL A 185 0.99 -6.10 8.71
N LEU A 186 1.89 -5.12 8.68
CA LEU A 186 3.26 -5.29 8.19
C LEU A 186 4.25 -5.00 9.31
N TYR A 187 5.08 -5.98 9.61
CA TYR A 187 6.20 -5.86 10.54
C TYR A 187 7.49 -5.79 9.73
N GLU A 188 8.32 -4.77 9.98
CA GLU A 188 9.57 -4.54 9.25
C GLU A 188 10.73 -4.35 10.23
N LYS A 189 11.96 -4.63 9.78
CA LYS A 189 13.15 -4.27 10.57
C LYS A 189 13.23 -2.76 10.67
N VAL A 190 13.38 -2.24 11.88
CA VAL A 190 13.66 -0.83 12.04
C VAL A 190 15.10 -0.56 11.64
N ASN A 191 15.32 0.48 10.85
CA ASN A 191 16.67 0.95 10.62
C ASN A 191 17.18 1.58 11.92
N PRO A 192 18.32 1.13 12.49
CA PRO A 192 18.87 1.72 13.72
C PRO A 192 19.06 3.24 13.64
N MET A 193 19.25 3.77 12.44
CA MET A 193 19.41 5.20 12.20
C MET A 193 18.10 6.00 12.28
N ASP A 194 16.93 5.35 12.14
CA ASP A 194 15.62 6.02 12.25
C ASP A 194 15.22 6.30 13.71
N HIS A 195 15.92 5.67 14.68
CA HIS A 195 15.71 5.87 16.12
C HIS A 195 16.76 6.76 16.79
N LEU A 196 17.71 7.33 16.04
CA LEU A 196 18.75 8.21 16.58
C LEU A 196 18.21 9.53 17.16
N GLU A 197 16.92 9.82 17.00
CA GLU A 197 16.29 10.98 17.66
C GLU A 197 15.62 10.64 19.01
N ASN A 198 15.46 9.36 19.42
CA ASN A 198 14.60 9.11 20.60
C ASN A 198 14.91 7.95 21.56
N ASN A 199 15.90 7.06 21.41
CA ASN A 199 16.27 6.16 22.52
C ASN A 199 17.64 5.48 22.35
N PHE A 200 18.60 5.82 23.21
CA PHE A 200 19.99 5.36 23.18
C PHE A 200 20.28 4.13 24.07
N GLU A 201 19.29 3.30 24.41
CA GLU A 201 19.45 2.27 25.46
C GLU A 201 19.30 0.79 25.04
N SER A 202 19.27 0.43 23.76
CA SER A 202 19.24 -1.01 23.37
C SER A 202 20.44 -1.48 22.56
N LYS A 203 21.65 -1.33 23.13
CA LYS A 203 22.77 -2.23 22.85
C LYS A 203 22.77 -3.35 23.89
N ILE A 204 21.94 -4.36 23.69
CA ILE A 204 22.08 -5.64 24.41
C ILE A 204 22.29 -6.76 23.39
N PHE A 205 23.35 -7.52 23.67
CA PHE A 205 23.97 -8.57 22.88
C PHE A 205 23.00 -9.61 22.30
N GLY A 206 23.27 -10.05 21.06
CA GLY A 206 22.98 -11.39 20.56
C GLY A 206 21.53 -11.76 20.19
N LYS A 207 20.51 -10.95 20.52
CA LYS A 207 19.14 -11.23 20.09
C LYS A 207 18.86 -10.66 18.68
N PRO A 208 18.20 -11.41 17.77
CA PRO A 208 17.74 -10.86 16.51
C PRO A 208 16.88 -9.62 16.78
N GLN A 209 17.15 -8.52 16.07
CA GLN A 209 16.40 -7.28 16.26
C GLN A 209 14.91 -7.55 16.02
N PRO A 210 14.03 -7.22 16.98
CA PRO A 210 12.60 -7.44 16.84
C PRO A 210 12.07 -6.56 15.69
N LEU A 211 11.11 -7.10 14.94
CA LEU A 211 10.44 -6.35 13.88
C LEU A 211 9.41 -5.41 14.50
N GLU A 212 9.33 -4.19 13.99
CA GLU A 212 8.36 -3.19 14.41
C GLU A 212 7.19 -3.13 13.42
N THR A 213 6.02 -2.84 13.95
CA THR A 213 4.80 -2.66 13.19
C THR A 213 4.80 -1.31 12.45
N THR A 214 5.05 -1.33 11.15
CA THR A 214 5.06 -0.11 10.34
C THR A 214 3.66 0.25 9.83
N TYR A 215 2.82 -0.76 9.56
CA TYR A 215 1.45 -0.57 9.08
C TYR A 215 0.48 -1.47 9.83
N VAL A 216 -0.62 -0.87 10.30
CA VAL A 216 -1.79 -1.58 10.86
C VAL A 216 -3.01 -1.03 10.17
N ILE A 217 -3.71 -1.86 9.41
CA ILE A 217 -4.92 -1.46 8.72
C ILE A 217 -6.09 -2.25 9.29
N LYS A 218 -7.06 -1.50 9.84
CA LYS A 218 -8.32 -2.02 10.36
C LYS A 218 -9.45 -1.32 9.62
N LYS A 219 -10.29 -2.06 8.92
CA LYS A 219 -11.47 -1.49 8.24
C LYS A 219 -12.72 -1.62 9.11
N PRO A 220 -13.72 -0.73 8.93
CA PRO A 220 -14.56 -0.25 10.04
C PRO A 220 -15.48 -1.32 10.63
N LYS A 221 -15.85 -1.08 11.90
CA LYS A 221 -16.63 -1.93 12.84
C LYS A 221 -15.87 -2.96 13.68
N ILE A 222 -14.56 -3.14 13.50
CA ILE A 222 -13.75 -3.90 14.48
C ILE A 222 -13.59 -3.02 15.74
N LYS A 223 -14.53 -3.13 16.68
CA LYS A 223 -14.42 -2.45 17.97
C LYS A 223 -13.41 -3.21 18.82
N ARG A 224 -12.61 -2.50 19.60
CA ARG A 224 -11.84 -3.14 20.68
C ARG A 224 -12.82 -3.41 21.82
N GLY A 225 -12.97 -4.66 22.23
CA GLY A 225 -13.63 -4.98 23.49
C GLY A 225 -12.94 -4.23 24.64
N LYS A 226 -13.70 -3.46 25.44
CA LYS A 226 -13.16 -2.70 26.57
C LYS A 226 -12.59 -3.59 27.69
N ASN A 227 -13.02 -4.86 27.73
CA ASN A 227 -12.77 -5.78 28.85
C ASN A 227 -12.05 -7.09 28.48
N ASN A 228 -11.63 -7.29 27.22
CA ASN A 228 -10.95 -8.53 26.83
C ASN A 228 -9.43 -8.35 26.95
N GLY A 229 -8.80 -9.18 27.79
CA GLY A 229 -7.44 -9.02 28.34
C GLY A 229 -6.28 -9.02 27.35
N ARG A 230 -5.06 -9.23 27.88
CA ARG A 230 -3.74 -9.21 27.20
C ARG A 230 -3.69 -9.85 25.80
N ILE A 231 -4.58 -10.79 25.50
CA ILE A 231 -4.67 -11.58 24.26
C ILE A 231 -4.98 -10.73 23.01
N LEU A 232 -5.81 -9.68 23.10
CA LEU A 232 -6.11 -8.85 21.91
C LEU A 232 -4.91 -7.97 21.52
N TRP A 233 -4.03 -7.66 22.48
CA TRP A 233 -2.87 -6.80 22.29
C TRP A 233 -1.75 -7.51 21.54
N CYS A 234 -1.57 -8.83 21.74
CA CYS A 234 -0.52 -9.57 21.05
C CYS A 234 -0.83 -9.81 19.56
N MET A 235 -2.10 -9.84 19.14
CA MET A 235 -2.46 -10.15 17.75
C MET A 235 -2.67 -8.92 16.85
N LEU A 236 -3.04 -7.77 17.42
CA LEU A 236 -3.15 -6.52 16.67
C LEU A 236 -2.35 -5.39 17.32
N PRO A 237 -1.05 -5.26 16.97
CA PRO A 237 -0.20 -4.24 17.53
C PRO A 237 -0.72 -2.84 17.21
N ARG A 238 -0.20 -1.85 17.95
CA ARG A 238 -0.27 -0.44 17.51
C ARG A 238 0.84 -0.22 16.49
N LYS A 239 0.68 0.80 15.64
CA LYS A 239 1.80 1.30 14.85
C LYS A 239 2.97 1.62 15.79
N ASP A 240 4.19 1.39 15.32
CA ASP A 240 5.43 1.70 16.03
C ASP A 240 5.57 0.87 17.34
N ARG A 241 5.19 -0.41 17.26
CA ARG A 241 5.36 -1.41 18.32
C ARG A 241 5.97 -2.69 17.78
N TYR A 242 6.85 -3.28 18.57
CA TYR A 242 7.37 -4.63 18.33
C TYR A 242 6.26 -5.68 18.44
N PHE A 243 6.48 -6.86 17.85
CA PHE A 243 5.62 -8.00 18.14
C PHE A 243 5.73 -8.39 19.62
N GLU A 244 4.62 -8.84 20.20
CA GLU A 244 4.58 -9.34 21.59
C GLU A 244 4.96 -10.83 21.59
N ASP A 245 5.61 -11.30 22.67
CA ASP A 245 5.94 -12.71 22.85
C ASP A 245 4.67 -13.59 22.77
N GLY A 246 4.76 -14.68 22.01
CA GLY A 246 3.63 -15.59 21.77
C GLY A 246 2.57 -15.07 20.79
N SER A 247 2.78 -13.90 20.18
CA SER A 247 1.96 -13.44 19.04
C SER A 247 2.14 -14.33 17.81
N LEU A 248 1.22 -14.26 16.85
CA LEU A 248 1.38 -14.95 15.57
C LEU A 248 2.60 -14.45 14.78
N ALA A 249 2.93 -13.17 14.91
CA ALA A 249 4.12 -12.61 14.27
C ALA A 249 5.41 -13.14 14.92
N ASP A 250 5.44 -13.24 16.25
CA ASP A 250 6.54 -13.86 17.00
C ASP A 250 6.70 -15.34 16.66
N GLU A 251 5.61 -16.11 16.67
CA GLU A 251 5.63 -17.53 16.32
C GLU A 251 6.14 -17.75 14.88
N CYS A 252 5.68 -16.92 13.94
CA CYS A 252 6.14 -16.92 12.55
C CYS A 252 7.62 -16.56 12.44
N PHE A 253 8.06 -15.54 13.18
CA PHE A 253 9.44 -15.08 13.17
C PHE A 253 10.38 -16.14 13.77
N THR A 254 10.02 -16.71 14.91
CA THR A 254 10.80 -17.72 15.63
C THR A 254 10.90 -19.03 14.85
N GLN A 255 9.81 -19.49 14.24
CA GLN A 255 9.82 -20.73 13.45
C GLN A 255 10.38 -20.55 12.04
N GLY A 256 10.44 -19.31 11.52
CA GLY A 256 10.80 -19.05 10.13
C GLY A 256 9.82 -19.64 9.10
N ARG A 257 8.59 -19.95 9.52
CA ARG A 257 7.55 -20.55 8.70
C ARG A 257 6.27 -19.73 8.75
N SER A 258 5.43 -19.88 7.72
CA SER A 258 4.09 -19.31 7.73
C SER A 258 3.24 -20.01 8.80
N ILE A 259 2.52 -19.22 9.59
CA ILE A 259 1.65 -19.69 10.67
C ILE A 259 0.21 -19.34 10.33
N TYR A 260 -0.70 -20.30 10.48
CA TYR A 260 -2.14 -20.10 10.33
C TYR A 260 -2.84 -20.37 11.65
N ARG A 261 -3.75 -19.47 12.02
CA ARG A 261 -4.64 -19.63 13.17
C ARG A 261 -6.07 -19.46 12.69
N ASP A 262 -6.83 -20.55 12.78
CA ASP A 262 -8.14 -20.66 12.17
C ASP A 262 -9.17 -19.76 12.84
N ARG A 263 -9.29 -19.82 14.18
CA ARG A 263 -10.28 -19.02 14.90
C ARG A 263 -9.62 -18.23 16.01
N VAL A 264 -9.69 -16.91 15.91
CA VAL A 264 -9.24 -15.96 16.93
C VAL A 264 -10.43 -15.19 17.47
N LYS A 265 -10.67 -15.37 18.77
CA LYS A 265 -11.77 -14.75 19.52
C LYS A 265 -11.33 -13.47 20.22
N GLY A 266 -12.30 -12.70 20.73
CA GLY A 266 -12.06 -11.60 21.66
C GLY A 266 -12.18 -10.19 21.09
N PHE A 267 -12.52 -10.05 19.81
CA PHE A 267 -12.77 -8.73 19.18
C PHE A 267 -14.09 -8.12 19.67
N ASP A 268 -15.10 -8.93 19.95
CA ASP A 268 -16.32 -8.53 20.63
C ASP A 268 -16.74 -9.55 21.71
N LEU A 269 -17.80 -9.22 22.46
CA LEU A 269 -18.37 -10.08 23.52
C LEU A 269 -19.33 -11.15 22.95
N PHE A 270 -19.77 -11.00 21.71
CA PHE A 270 -20.83 -11.81 21.11
C PHE A 270 -20.31 -12.89 20.15
N GLY A 271 -19.01 -12.88 19.82
CA GLY A 271 -18.41 -13.82 18.86
C GLY A 271 -18.68 -13.46 17.39
N ASP A 272 -19.33 -12.33 17.11
CA ASP A 272 -19.62 -11.87 15.74
C ASP A 272 -18.37 -11.32 15.03
N ASP A 273 -17.32 -11.03 15.80
CA ASP A 273 -16.04 -10.53 15.33
C ASP A 273 -14.90 -11.57 15.45
N GLU A 274 -15.16 -12.86 15.29
CA GLU A 274 -14.08 -13.86 15.15
C GLU A 274 -13.30 -13.66 13.83
N PHE A 275 -11.99 -13.89 13.85
CA PHE A 275 -11.10 -13.77 12.67
C PHE A 275 -10.24 -15.01 12.49
N SER A 276 -9.89 -15.30 11.23
CA SER A 276 -8.82 -16.21 10.82
C SER A 276 -7.61 -15.41 10.38
N PHE A 277 -6.41 -15.84 10.77
CA PHE A 277 -5.18 -15.12 10.49
C PHE A 277 -4.10 -16.02 9.85
N ILE A 278 -3.35 -15.45 8.91
CA ILE A 278 -2.10 -16.00 8.40
C ILE A 278 -0.99 -15.00 8.64
N ALA A 279 0.07 -15.42 9.34
CA ALA A 279 1.35 -14.73 9.41
C ALA A 279 2.31 -15.38 8.41
N ARG A 280 2.93 -14.58 7.55
CA ARG A 280 3.87 -15.04 6.52
C ARG A 280 5.22 -14.34 6.66
N PRO A 281 6.34 -15.08 6.76
CA PRO A 281 7.66 -14.48 6.81
C PRO A 281 8.10 -14.10 5.39
N VAL A 282 8.78 -12.96 5.28
CA VAL A 282 9.49 -12.54 4.06
C VAL A 282 10.98 -12.78 4.28
N ILE A 283 11.51 -13.83 3.65
CA ILE A 283 12.91 -14.20 3.77
C ILE A 283 13.72 -13.41 2.73
N TRP A 284 14.80 -12.76 3.18
CA TRP A 284 15.73 -12.04 2.31
C TRP A 284 17.17 -12.35 2.72
N LYS A 285 18.00 -12.72 1.74
CA LYS A 285 19.36 -13.26 1.94
C LYS A 285 19.33 -14.48 2.87
N SER A 286 19.59 -14.29 4.15
CA SER A 286 19.75 -15.36 5.15
C SER A 286 18.79 -15.23 6.34
N GLY A 287 17.83 -14.32 6.31
CA GLY A 287 16.93 -14.13 7.45
C GLY A 287 15.60 -13.50 7.11
N ILE A 288 14.72 -13.50 8.12
CA ILE A 288 13.42 -12.86 8.02
C ILE A 288 13.63 -11.36 8.02
N SER A 289 13.13 -10.70 6.98
CA SER A 289 13.20 -9.26 6.80
C SER A 289 11.91 -8.57 7.20
N LYS A 290 10.78 -9.27 7.08
CA LYS A 290 9.43 -8.79 7.38
C LYS A 290 8.53 -9.94 7.78
N VAL A 291 7.46 -9.62 8.49
CA VAL A 291 6.30 -10.52 8.67
C VAL A 291 5.07 -9.80 8.18
N ILE A 292 4.28 -10.47 7.35
CA ILE A 292 2.99 -9.98 6.85
C ILE A 292 1.91 -10.77 7.57
N LEU A 293 1.03 -10.09 8.28
CA LEU A 293 -0.12 -10.70 8.95
C LEU A 293 -1.39 -10.24 8.24
N ILE A 294 -2.16 -11.21 7.75
CA ILE A 294 -3.45 -10.99 7.08
C ILE A 294 -4.54 -11.64 7.92
N GLY A 295 -5.63 -10.92 8.13
CA GLY A 295 -6.81 -11.40 8.84
C GLY A 295 -8.10 -11.16 8.07
N VAL A 296 -8.96 -12.17 8.03
CA VAL A 296 -10.34 -12.11 7.51
C VAL A 296 -11.32 -12.61 8.57
N PRO A 297 -12.60 -12.19 8.54
CA PRO A 297 -13.60 -12.76 9.44
C PRO A 297 -13.65 -14.28 9.35
N TYR A 298 -13.88 -14.95 10.47
CA TYR A 298 -13.91 -16.41 10.54
C TYR A 298 -14.97 -17.05 9.62
N LYS A 299 -16.11 -16.35 9.46
CA LYS A 299 -17.16 -16.76 8.52
C LYS A 299 -16.72 -16.73 7.05
N ASP A 300 -15.70 -15.92 6.73
CA ASP A 300 -15.13 -15.75 5.40
C ASP A 300 -13.74 -16.42 5.31
N ARG A 301 -13.41 -17.35 6.21
CA ARG A 301 -12.08 -17.98 6.29
C ARG A 301 -11.68 -18.73 5.01
N ASN A 302 -12.67 -19.19 4.25
CA ASN A 302 -12.47 -19.86 2.96
C ASN A 302 -11.78 -18.95 1.93
N LEU A 303 -11.83 -17.62 2.12
CA LEU A 303 -11.06 -16.67 1.32
C LEU A 303 -9.54 -16.87 1.44
N LEU A 304 -9.07 -17.54 2.51
CA LEU A 304 -7.66 -17.87 2.71
C LEU A 304 -7.27 -19.25 2.15
N ASP A 305 -8.23 -20.08 1.73
CA ASP A 305 -7.97 -21.49 1.39
C ASP A 305 -6.91 -21.64 0.31
N LYS A 306 -6.95 -20.77 -0.71
CA LYS A 306 -5.97 -20.79 -1.78
C LYS A 306 -4.55 -20.50 -1.27
N GLN A 307 -4.40 -19.50 -0.39
CA GLN A 307 -3.12 -19.20 0.23
C GLN A 307 -2.66 -20.36 1.14
N ILE A 308 -3.57 -20.93 1.94
CA ILE A 308 -3.27 -22.06 2.84
C ILE A 308 -2.78 -23.28 2.06
N GLN A 309 -3.46 -23.62 0.96
CA GLN A 309 -3.06 -24.72 0.08
C GLN A 309 -1.68 -24.48 -0.54
N ASP A 310 -1.45 -23.26 -1.04
CA ASP A 310 -0.23 -22.93 -1.76
C ASP A 310 1.01 -22.85 -0.85
N ILE A 311 0.88 -22.40 0.40
CA ILE A 311 2.02 -22.19 1.31
C ILE A 311 2.14 -23.24 2.42
N ASN A 312 1.13 -24.10 2.59
CA ASN A 312 1.04 -25.13 3.62
C ASN A 312 1.53 -24.64 5.02
N PRO A 313 0.85 -23.65 5.61
CA PRO A 313 1.29 -23.03 6.85
C PRO A 313 1.19 -24.00 8.03
N VAL A 314 2.05 -23.81 9.03
CA VAL A 314 1.93 -24.52 10.30
C VAL A 314 0.64 -24.07 10.98
N ARG A 315 -0.22 -25.02 11.33
CA ARG A 315 -1.43 -24.72 12.09
C ARG A 315 -1.06 -24.50 13.55
N SER A 316 -1.21 -23.28 14.02
CA SER A 316 -1.08 -22.95 15.44
C SER A 316 -2.41 -23.28 16.11
N SER A 317 -2.37 -24.18 17.10
CA SER A 317 -3.54 -24.51 17.91
C SER A 317 -4.07 -23.26 18.62
N GLU A 318 -5.37 -23.22 18.90
CA GLU A 318 -5.93 -22.20 19.81
C GLU A 318 -5.18 -22.27 21.14
N SER A 319 -4.43 -21.23 21.49
CA SER A 319 -4.16 -20.96 22.90
C SER A 319 -5.41 -20.29 23.46
N PHE A 320 -6.38 -21.11 23.89
CA PHE A 320 -7.28 -20.64 24.94
C PHE A 320 -6.41 -20.32 26.15
N GLN A 321 -6.37 -19.05 26.55
CA GLN A 321 -6.16 -18.76 27.97
C GLN A 321 -7.54 -18.58 28.58
N ILE A 322 -7.81 -19.49 29.51
CA ILE A 322 -8.92 -19.54 30.46
C ILE A 322 -9.26 -18.12 30.93
N ILE A 323 -10.56 -17.80 30.93
CA ILE A 323 -11.13 -16.57 31.51
C ILE A 323 -10.64 -16.39 32.94
#